data_AF-A0A8H3J794-F1
#
_entry.id   AF-A0A8H3J794-F1
#
_cell.length_a   1.000
_cell.length_b   1.000
_cell.length_c   1.000
_cell.angle_alpha   90.00
_cell.angle_beta   90.00
_cell.angle_gamma   90.00
#
_symmetry.space_group_name_H-M   'P 1'
#
loop_
_entity.id
_entity.type
_entity.pdbx_description
1 polymer ?
#
loop_
_entity_poly.entity_id
_entity_poly.type
_entity_poly.pdbx_seq_one_letter_code
_entity_poly.pdbx_strand_id
1 'polypeptide(L)'
;MPKPKNSSGKHPAKSNITANAFSTSSIPSPFKPAPAELSTFLETLTSKSHLYILHLDKAPRAFKRRIFTVPLLLNIFILLLLVFRLQKALSTYFFLLLSILGYDSPANIDKKNTDQLALLGISGERTLMFVGDFFLFRFVGTWPWEFFLGKGAEASPVGWRRWCNFRDVEVVVRRSRRWDVPLFARKDSGSEDMRGEVEKQDGVKEEWLQEGKEGKLFRERVLPAVDKGWVKNKTSYQMLDQNWDLYFSGMIEAQALIDEEKNKTEDFRTSVLVHTEKWGWLIWEVWREQEEGVEDEGTKKLQLIKMKLTAMGKENLFFRWIEIVQSETSQPGPFTVERQKKAVQKIRMEFEEQGVEFEEFWENVGGVESMPGMEIAA
;
A
#
# COMPACT_ATOMS: atom_id res chain seq x y z
N MET A 1 43.75 -34.11 59.48
CA MET A 1 44.04 -34.26 58.03
C MET A 1 42.71 -34.35 57.27
N PRO A 2 42.62 -33.78 56.04
CA PRO A 2 41.40 -33.16 55.52
C PRO A 2 40.54 -34.08 54.63
N LYS A 3 39.23 -33.76 54.58
CA LYS A 3 38.17 -34.43 53.80
C LYS A 3 38.23 -34.06 52.30
N PRO A 4 37.85 -34.98 51.38
CA PRO A 4 37.83 -34.73 49.95
C PRO A 4 36.53 -34.04 49.49
N LYS A 5 36.68 -33.21 48.43
CA LYS A 5 35.63 -32.47 47.71
C LYS A 5 34.86 -33.40 46.76
N ASN A 6 33.53 -33.35 46.77
CA ASN A 6 32.67 -33.89 45.71
C ASN A 6 31.95 -32.73 45.00
N SER A 7 32.09 -32.69 43.68
CA SER A 7 31.44 -31.76 42.75
C SER A 7 30.03 -32.26 42.41
N SER A 8 29.00 -31.44 42.65
CA SER A 8 27.64 -31.67 42.14
C SER A 8 27.38 -30.79 40.91
N GLY A 9 26.92 -31.44 39.83
CA GLY A 9 26.54 -30.79 38.58
C GLY A 9 25.25 -29.97 38.71
N LYS A 10 25.22 -28.82 38.04
CA LYS A 10 24.05 -27.95 37.87
C LYS A 10 23.25 -28.37 36.64
N HIS A 11 21.96 -28.64 36.83
CA HIS A 11 20.97 -28.65 35.77
C HIS A 11 20.73 -27.22 35.24
N PRO A 12 20.47 -27.02 33.94
CA PRO A 12 20.14 -25.70 33.41
C PRO A 12 18.69 -25.34 33.72
N ALA A 13 18.49 -24.17 34.30
CA ALA A 13 17.18 -23.58 34.58
C ALA A 13 16.50 -23.14 33.28
N LYS A 14 15.21 -23.46 33.15
CA LYS A 14 14.31 -22.93 32.13
C LYS A 14 14.25 -21.41 32.25
N SER A 15 14.74 -20.69 31.24
CA SER A 15 14.55 -19.24 31.11
C SER A 15 13.16 -18.96 30.57
N ASN A 16 12.24 -18.55 31.44
CA ASN A 16 11.01 -17.88 31.04
C ASN A 16 11.40 -16.54 30.38
N ILE A 17 11.08 -16.39 29.10
CA ILE A 17 11.20 -15.13 28.38
C ILE A 17 10.04 -14.26 28.85
N THR A 18 10.33 -13.33 29.75
CA THR A 18 9.42 -12.25 30.14
C THR A 18 9.30 -11.27 28.98
N ALA A 19 8.09 -11.15 28.44
CA ALA A 19 7.73 -10.05 27.55
C ALA A 19 7.93 -8.72 28.31
N ASN A 20 8.82 -7.87 27.82
CA ASN A 20 9.01 -6.52 28.36
C ASN A 20 7.75 -5.69 28.08
N ALA A 21 6.96 -5.44 29.11
CA ALA A 21 5.91 -4.43 29.10
C ALA A 21 6.57 -3.04 29.11
N PHE A 22 6.78 -2.47 27.92
CA PHE A 22 7.09 -1.04 27.79
C PHE A 22 5.85 -0.21 28.16
N SER A 23 6.04 0.88 28.90
CA SER A 23 4.96 1.78 29.29
C SER A 23 4.35 2.45 28.04
N THR A 24 3.08 2.14 27.79
CA THR A 24 2.25 2.69 26.69
C THR A 24 2.10 4.21 26.75
N SER A 25 2.42 4.86 27.87
CA SER A 25 2.31 6.30 28.07
C SER A 25 3.32 7.16 27.30
N SER A 26 4.30 6.54 26.63
CA SER A 26 5.34 7.26 25.88
C SER A 26 5.20 7.18 24.36
N ILE A 27 4.29 6.35 23.84
CA ILE A 27 4.13 6.14 22.39
C ILE A 27 3.24 7.27 21.83
N PRO A 28 3.67 7.97 20.77
CA PRO A 28 2.86 9.04 20.19
C PRO A 28 1.61 8.48 19.50
N SER A 29 0.48 9.13 19.72
CA SER A 29 -0.76 8.86 18.98
C SER A 29 -0.53 9.14 17.48
N PRO A 30 -1.01 8.29 16.56
CA PRO A 30 -2.01 7.22 16.72
C PRO A 30 -1.43 5.81 16.89
N PHE A 31 -0.15 5.69 17.19
CA PHE A 31 0.54 4.41 17.21
C PHE A 31 0.34 3.64 18.52
N LYS A 32 0.37 2.31 18.40
CA LYS A 32 0.35 1.34 19.49
C LYS A 32 1.48 0.33 19.27
N PRO A 33 1.95 -0.39 20.30
CA PRO A 33 2.88 -1.50 20.09
C PRO A 33 2.22 -2.57 19.22
N ALA A 34 2.97 -3.15 18.29
CA ALA A 34 2.44 -4.17 17.40
C ALA A 34 1.96 -5.40 18.18
N PRO A 35 0.80 -5.99 17.82
CA PRO A 35 0.26 -7.17 18.49
C PRO A 35 1.20 -8.37 18.30
N ALA A 36 1.23 -9.25 19.32
CA ALA A 36 2.07 -10.44 19.31
C ALA A 36 1.75 -11.39 18.13
N GLU A 37 0.50 -11.37 17.65
CA GLU A 37 0.05 -12.15 16.49
C GLU A 37 0.84 -11.81 15.22
N LEU A 38 1.18 -10.53 15.00
CA LEU A 38 1.94 -10.10 13.82
C LEU A 38 3.46 -10.24 14.00
N SER A 39 3.95 -10.68 15.16
CA SER A 39 5.39 -10.73 15.45
C SER A 39 6.18 -11.53 14.43
N THR A 40 5.70 -12.71 14.05
CA THR A 40 6.35 -13.58 13.05
C THR A 40 6.45 -12.89 11.70
N PHE A 41 5.40 -12.20 11.26
CA PHE A 41 5.42 -11.42 10.02
C PHE A 41 6.37 -10.22 10.09
N LEU A 42 6.39 -9.51 11.22
CA LEU A 42 7.22 -8.33 11.40
C LEU A 42 8.71 -8.65 11.45
N GLU A 43 9.08 -9.88 11.82
CA GLU A 43 10.46 -10.38 11.76
C GLU A 43 10.91 -10.67 10.32
N THR A 44 10.00 -11.03 9.41
CA THR A 44 10.37 -11.29 8.01
C THR A 44 10.59 -10.01 7.21
N LEU A 45 10.01 -8.89 7.65
CA LEU A 45 10.24 -7.57 7.05
C LEU A 45 11.72 -7.18 7.14
N THR A 46 12.44 -7.39 6.03
CA THR A 46 13.91 -7.29 5.97
C THR A 46 14.43 -5.87 6.25
N SER A 47 13.64 -4.84 5.95
CA SER A 47 14.07 -3.45 6.01
C SER A 47 13.30 -2.65 7.06
N LYS A 48 13.95 -2.40 8.20
CA LYS A 48 13.39 -1.62 9.32
C LYS A 48 13.33 -0.10 9.09
N SER A 49 13.79 0.37 7.93
CA SER A 49 13.94 1.79 7.59
C SER A 49 12.85 2.29 6.62
N HIS A 50 11.67 1.67 6.65
CA HIS A 50 10.55 2.06 5.80
C HIS A 50 9.23 2.09 6.58
N LEU A 51 8.29 2.89 6.07
CA LEU A 51 6.89 2.82 6.46
C LEU A 51 6.21 1.73 5.62
N TYR A 52 5.37 0.94 6.27
CA TYR A 52 4.58 -0.08 5.59
C TYR A 52 3.10 0.18 5.76
N ILE A 53 2.31 -0.14 4.73
CA ILE A 53 0.85 -0.15 4.82
C ILE A 53 0.36 -1.55 4.48
N LEU A 54 -0.35 -2.15 5.42
CA LEU A 54 -1.12 -3.36 5.24
C LEU A 54 -2.53 -3.02 4.82
N HIS A 55 -3.13 -3.81 3.93
CA HIS A 55 -4.57 -3.85 3.71
C HIS A 55 -4.99 -5.14 3.01
N LEU A 56 -6.29 -5.38 2.98
CA LEU A 56 -6.90 -6.51 2.29
C LEU A 56 -7.48 -6.06 0.95
N ASP A 57 -6.99 -6.62 -0.15
CA ASP A 57 -7.54 -6.43 -1.49
C ASP A 57 -8.66 -7.46 -1.73
N LYS A 58 -9.90 -6.99 -1.63
CA LYS A 58 -11.13 -7.77 -1.81
C LYS A 58 -11.64 -7.78 -3.26
N ALA A 59 -10.84 -7.29 -4.22
CA ALA A 59 -11.30 -7.26 -5.61
C ALA A 59 -11.41 -8.68 -6.21
N PRO A 60 -12.38 -8.93 -7.11
CA PRO A 60 -12.58 -10.26 -7.68
C PRO A 60 -11.35 -10.78 -8.42
N ARG A 61 -11.06 -12.08 -8.30
CA ARG A 61 -9.93 -12.74 -8.97
C ARG A 61 -9.83 -12.45 -10.48
N ALA A 62 -10.97 -12.38 -11.16
CA ALA A 62 -11.04 -12.14 -12.60
C ALA A 62 -10.58 -10.72 -12.96
N PHE A 63 -10.91 -9.74 -12.11
CA PHE A 63 -10.50 -8.35 -12.29
C PHE A 63 -8.99 -8.21 -12.10
N LYS A 64 -8.45 -8.80 -11.03
CA LYS A 64 -7.00 -8.84 -10.74
C LYS A 64 -6.20 -9.45 -11.90
N ARG A 65 -6.68 -10.55 -12.47
CA ARG A 65 -6.04 -11.20 -13.63
C ARG A 65 -5.99 -10.29 -14.85
N ARG A 66 -7.09 -9.60 -15.18
CA ARG A 66 -7.15 -8.68 -16.33
C ARG A 66 -6.15 -7.54 -16.16
N ILE A 67 -6.10 -6.93 -14.97
CA ILE A 67 -5.17 -5.85 -14.67
C ILE A 67 -3.72 -6.31 -14.80
N PHE A 68 -3.38 -7.49 -14.26
CA PHE A 68 -2.02 -8.03 -14.34
C PHE A 68 -1.62 -8.48 -15.76
N THR A 69 -2.59 -8.82 -16.61
CA THR A 69 -2.29 -9.28 -17.99
C THR A 69 -1.66 -8.16 -18.83
N VAL A 70 -2.08 -6.91 -18.64
CA VAL A 70 -1.55 -5.76 -19.39
C VAL A 70 -0.03 -5.58 -19.21
N PRO A 71 0.51 -5.40 -17.98
CA PRO A 71 1.95 -5.26 -17.77
C PRO A 71 2.70 -6.55 -18.12
N LEU A 72 2.09 -7.74 -17.97
CA LEU A 72 2.72 -8.99 -18.39
C LEU A 72 2.97 -9.01 -19.90
N LEU A 73 1.96 -8.74 -20.72
CA LEU A 73 2.09 -8.70 -22.18
C LEU A 73 3.07 -7.61 -22.64
N LEU A 74 3.02 -6.44 -22.01
CA LEU A 74 3.94 -5.34 -22.31
C LEU A 74 5.40 -5.74 -22.04
N ASN A 75 5.69 -6.36 -20.88
CA ASN A 75 7.05 -6.77 -20.55
C ASN A 75 7.55 -7.91 -21.45
N ILE A 76 6.68 -8.86 -21.84
CA ILE A 76 7.02 -9.89 -22.84
C ILE A 76 7.37 -9.23 -24.18
N PHE A 77 6.54 -8.28 -24.64
CA PHE A 77 6.77 -7.58 -25.90
C PHE A 77 8.09 -6.80 -25.89
N ILE A 78 8.36 -6.02 -24.83
CA ILE A 78 9.63 -5.30 -24.66
C ILE A 78 10.80 -6.29 -24.65
N LEU A 79 10.70 -7.40 -23.93
CA LEU A 79 11.74 -8.43 -23.89
C LEU A 79 12.03 -9.00 -25.29
N LEU A 80 10.99 -9.30 -26.07
CA LEU A 80 11.15 -9.79 -27.45
C LEU A 80 11.85 -8.76 -28.35
N LEU A 81 11.49 -7.48 -28.22
CA LEU A 81 12.16 -6.40 -28.96
C LEU A 81 13.63 -6.25 -28.55
N LEU A 82 13.94 -6.36 -27.27
CA LEU A 82 15.31 -6.30 -26.75
C LEU A 82 16.14 -7.48 -27.23
N VAL A 83 15.59 -8.71 -27.22
CA VAL A 83 16.27 -9.91 -27.74
C VAL A 83 16.51 -9.78 -29.24
N PHE A 84 15.50 -9.33 -30.00
CA PHE A 84 15.64 -9.08 -31.44
C PHE A 84 16.73 -8.02 -31.72
N ARG A 85 16.72 -6.91 -30.96
CA ARG A 85 17.73 -5.86 -31.09
C ARG A 85 19.11 -6.36 -30.71
N LEU A 86 19.24 -7.13 -29.63
CA LEU A 86 20.50 -7.72 -29.19
C LEU A 86 21.08 -8.65 -30.26
N GLN A 87 20.26 -9.49 -30.88
CA GLN A 87 20.70 -10.37 -31.97
C GLN A 87 21.28 -9.58 -33.15
N LYS A 88 20.64 -8.48 -33.54
CA LYS A 88 21.14 -7.60 -34.61
C LYS A 88 22.39 -6.82 -34.19
N ALA A 89 22.40 -6.29 -32.97
CA ALA A 89 23.52 -5.56 -32.41
C ALA A 89 24.76 -6.46 -32.31
N LEU A 90 24.65 -7.67 -31.74
CA LEU A 90 25.77 -8.59 -31.59
C LEU A 90 26.53 -8.83 -32.91
N SER A 91 25.82 -9.04 -34.02
CA SER A 91 26.47 -9.20 -35.33
C SER A 91 27.22 -7.95 -35.78
N THR A 92 26.59 -6.76 -35.67
CA THR A 92 27.23 -5.49 -36.05
C THR A 92 28.45 -5.19 -35.18
N TYR A 93 28.35 -5.42 -33.87
CA TYR A 93 29.42 -5.16 -32.91
C TYR A 93 30.57 -6.15 -33.10
N PHE A 94 30.28 -7.40 -33.45
CA PHE A 94 31.28 -8.38 -33.80
C PHE A 94 32.08 -7.97 -35.04
N PHE A 95 31.41 -7.49 -36.11
CA PHE A 95 32.11 -6.97 -37.28
C PHE A 95 32.95 -5.72 -36.97
N LEU A 96 32.44 -4.81 -36.13
CA LEU A 96 33.22 -3.64 -35.67
C LEU A 96 34.47 -4.06 -34.88
N LEU A 97 34.35 -5.08 -34.02
CA LEU A 97 35.48 -5.65 -33.29
C LEU A 97 36.53 -6.25 -34.24
N LEU A 98 36.09 -7.06 -35.21
CA LEU A 98 36.98 -7.63 -36.24
C LEU A 98 37.70 -6.54 -37.03
N SER A 99 36.99 -5.47 -37.38
CA SER A 99 37.57 -4.29 -38.04
C SER A 99 38.66 -3.62 -37.20
N ILE A 100 38.44 -3.45 -35.89
CA ILE A 100 39.43 -2.88 -34.97
C ILE A 100 40.66 -3.79 -34.85
N LEU A 101 40.47 -5.10 -34.87
CA LEU A 101 41.54 -6.11 -34.81
C LEU A 101 42.29 -6.28 -36.14
N GLY A 102 41.90 -5.56 -37.20
CA GLY A 102 42.55 -5.58 -38.50
C GLY A 102 42.15 -6.74 -39.41
N TYR A 103 41.10 -7.48 -39.08
CA TYR A 103 40.53 -8.51 -39.95
C TYR A 103 39.60 -7.87 -40.99
N ASP A 104 39.52 -8.50 -42.16
CA ASP A 104 38.55 -8.09 -43.19
C ASP A 104 37.13 -8.36 -42.71
N SER A 105 36.35 -7.29 -42.65
CA SER A 105 34.96 -7.33 -42.20
C SER A 105 34.11 -6.35 -43.02
N PRO A 106 32.78 -6.56 -43.10
CA PRO A 106 31.86 -5.60 -43.72
C PRO A 106 31.89 -4.20 -43.07
N ALA A 107 32.52 -4.05 -41.90
CA ALA A 107 32.64 -2.79 -41.19
C ALA A 107 33.94 -2.03 -41.49
N ASN A 108 34.84 -2.58 -42.32
CA ASN A 108 36.09 -1.92 -42.71
C ASN A 108 35.79 -0.72 -43.63
N ILE A 109 36.48 0.40 -43.38
CA ILE A 109 36.34 1.62 -44.17
C ILE A 109 37.67 1.88 -44.86
N ASP A 110 37.64 2.04 -46.18
CA ASP A 110 38.82 2.46 -46.94
C ASP A 110 39.10 3.95 -46.71
N LYS A 111 39.94 4.23 -45.70
CA LYS A 111 40.33 5.59 -45.32
C LYS A 111 41.04 6.36 -46.44
N LYS A 112 41.59 5.68 -47.46
CA LYS A 112 42.35 6.33 -48.55
C LYS A 112 41.43 6.92 -49.61
N ASN A 113 40.24 6.34 -49.77
CA ASN A 113 39.28 6.70 -50.81
C ASN A 113 38.00 7.36 -50.27
N THR A 114 37.88 7.51 -48.95
CA THR A 114 36.67 8.07 -48.30
C THR A 114 36.88 9.52 -47.90
N ASP A 115 35.92 10.38 -48.25
CA ASP A 115 35.90 11.79 -47.86
C ASP A 115 35.80 11.99 -46.34
N GLN A 116 36.38 13.07 -45.81
CA GLN A 116 36.43 13.34 -44.36
C GLN A 116 35.03 13.55 -43.77
N LEU A 117 34.12 14.19 -44.51
CA LEU A 117 32.73 14.34 -44.07
C LEU A 117 32.01 12.99 -44.01
N ALA A 118 32.27 12.09 -44.96
CA ALA A 118 31.73 10.73 -44.94
C ALA A 118 32.30 9.93 -43.75
N LEU A 119 33.59 10.06 -43.44
CA LEU A 119 34.21 9.44 -42.26
C LEU A 119 33.58 9.94 -40.96
N LEU A 120 33.35 11.25 -40.83
CA LEU A 120 32.66 11.84 -39.68
C LEU A 120 31.22 11.33 -39.57
N GLY A 121 30.50 11.23 -40.68
CA GLY A 121 29.15 10.68 -40.73
C GLY A 121 29.09 9.22 -40.23
N ILE A 122 29.99 8.36 -40.72
CA ILE A 122 30.06 6.96 -40.31
C ILE A 122 30.43 6.84 -38.81
N SER A 123 31.38 7.66 -38.34
CA SER A 123 31.73 7.71 -36.92
C SER A 123 30.55 8.16 -36.06
N GLY A 124 29.80 9.17 -36.50
CA GLY A 124 28.60 9.66 -35.84
C GLY A 124 27.50 8.61 -35.76
N GLU A 125 27.18 7.94 -36.87
CA GLU A 125 26.17 6.88 -36.93
C GLU A 125 26.51 5.73 -35.97
N ARG A 126 27.76 5.25 -36.00
CA ARG A 126 28.23 4.19 -35.08
C ARG A 126 28.12 4.64 -33.63
N THR A 127 28.54 5.86 -33.33
CA THR A 127 28.48 6.42 -31.97
C THR A 127 27.03 6.51 -31.48
N LEU A 128 26.11 7.01 -32.31
CA LEU A 128 24.69 7.09 -31.99
C LEU A 128 24.08 5.71 -31.79
N MET A 129 24.48 4.71 -32.58
CA MET A 129 24.05 3.32 -32.38
C MET A 129 24.51 2.80 -31.01
N PHE A 130 25.78 2.98 -30.64
CA PHE A 130 26.31 2.56 -29.34
C PHE A 130 25.60 3.24 -28.17
N VAL A 131 25.41 4.56 -28.27
CA VAL A 131 24.70 5.35 -27.26
C VAL A 131 23.24 4.90 -27.15
N GLY A 132 22.57 4.71 -28.29
CA GLY A 132 21.18 4.24 -28.33
C GLY A 132 21.01 2.87 -27.69
N ASP A 133 21.88 1.91 -28.01
CA ASP A 133 21.85 0.58 -27.40
C ASP A 133 22.16 0.65 -25.90
N PHE A 134 23.14 1.46 -25.49
CA PHE A 134 23.43 1.67 -24.08
C PHE A 134 22.19 2.17 -23.33
N PHE A 135 21.53 3.23 -23.81
CA PHE A 135 20.32 3.75 -23.17
C PHE A 135 19.19 2.71 -23.17
N LEU A 136 19.00 2.01 -24.29
CA LEU A 136 17.97 0.99 -24.43
C LEU A 136 18.15 -0.13 -23.38
N PHE A 137 19.32 -0.75 -23.31
CA PHE A 137 19.54 -1.85 -22.35
C PHE A 137 19.66 -1.36 -20.90
N ARG A 138 20.22 -0.17 -20.68
CA ARG A 138 20.43 0.36 -19.31
C ARG A 138 19.14 0.84 -18.65
N PHE A 139 18.19 1.39 -19.41
CA PHE A 139 16.97 1.99 -18.85
C PHE A 139 15.71 1.20 -19.20
N VAL A 140 15.58 0.69 -20.42
CA VAL A 140 14.40 -0.09 -20.84
C VAL A 140 14.59 -1.57 -20.50
N GLY A 141 15.81 -2.08 -20.65
CA GLY A 141 16.15 -3.48 -20.34
C GLY A 141 15.96 -3.88 -18.89
N THR A 142 16.02 -2.91 -17.95
CA THR A 142 15.80 -3.21 -16.54
C THR A 142 14.33 -3.50 -16.23
N TRP A 143 13.36 -3.01 -17.02
CA TRP A 143 11.94 -3.18 -16.67
C TRP A 143 11.48 -4.65 -16.76
N PRO A 144 11.70 -5.39 -17.86
CA PRO A 144 11.35 -6.81 -17.89
C PRO A 144 12.16 -7.60 -16.86
N TRP A 145 13.43 -7.26 -16.66
CA TRP A 145 14.27 -7.91 -15.66
C TRP A 145 13.66 -7.80 -14.25
N GLU A 146 13.31 -6.59 -13.82
CA GLU A 146 12.69 -6.34 -12.53
C GLU A 146 11.30 -7.00 -12.43
N PHE A 147 10.54 -7.03 -13.53
CA PHE A 147 9.20 -7.61 -13.56
C PHE A 147 9.20 -9.14 -13.43
N PHE A 148 10.17 -9.83 -14.05
CA PHE A 148 10.26 -11.30 -14.02
C PHE A 148 11.12 -11.83 -12.88
N LEU A 149 12.25 -11.18 -12.59
CA LEU A 149 13.28 -11.67 -11.66
C LEU A 149 13.37 -10.88 -10.35
N GLY A 150 12.85 -9.64 -10.34
CA GLY A 150 12.84 -8.79 -9.14
C GLY A 150 14.08 -7.90 -9.03
N LYS A 151 14.18 -7.16 -7.93
CA LYS A 151 15.31 -6.27 -7.62
C LYS A 151 16.12 -6.86 -6.47
N GLY A 152 17.33 -7.32 -6.74
CA GLY A 152 18.22 -7.87 -5.71
C GLY A 152 17.59 -9.07 -5.00
N ALA A 153 17.37 -8.97 -3.69
CA ALA A 153 16.74 -10.01 -2.88
C ALA A 153 15.19 -9.93 -2.82
N GLU A 154 14.58 -8.95 -3.51
CA GLU A 154 13.12 -8.77 -3.50
C GLU A 154 12.44 -9.65 -4.56
N ALA A 155 11.28 -10.22 -4.18
CA ALA A 155 10.47 -11.00 -5.10
C ALA A 155 9.94 -10.14 -6.26
N SER A 156 9.75 -10.79 -7.41
CA SER A 156 9.22 -10.14 -8.61
C SER A 156 7.68 -10.17 -8.64
N PRO A 157 7.03 -9.26 -9.40
CA PRO A 157 5.59 -9.33 -9.65
C PRO A 157 5.13 -10.71 -10.16
N VAL A 158 5.90 -11.32 -11.07
CA VAL A 158 5.59 -12.66 -11.59
C VAL A 158 5.84 -13.74 -10.54
N GLY A 159 6.89 -13.60 -9.73
CA GLY A 159 7.17 -14.47 -8.59
C GLY A 159 6.01 -14.48 -7.61
N TRP A 160 5.52 -13.31 -7.20
CA TRP A 160 4.34 -13.17 -6.37
C TRP A 160 3.12 -13.90 -6.95
N ARG A 161 2.81 -13.70 -8.23
CA ARG A 161 1.68 -14.39 -8.88
C ARG A 161 1.88 -15.89 -9.01
N ARG A 162 3.11 -16.36 -9.14
CA ARG A 162 3.44 -17.78 -9.17
C ARG A 162 3.23 -18.44 -7.80
N TRP A 163 3.53 -17.75 -6.71
CA TRP A 163 3.41 -18.27 -5.34
C TRP A 163 2.00 -18.12 -4.76
N CYS A 164 1.43 -16.91 -4.81
CA CYS A 164 0.14 -16.63 -4.17
C CYS A 164 -1.07 -16.95 -5.05
N ASN A 165 -0.87 -17.07 -6.38
CA ASN A 165 -1.94 -17.12 -7.38
C ASN A 165 -2.86 -15.86 -7.33
N PHE A 166 -3.99 -15.89 -8.03
CA PHE A 166 -5.04 -14.88 -7.93
C PHE A 166 -6.14 -15.35 -6.98
N ARG A 167 -6.35 -14.63 -5.89
CA ARG A 167 -7.36 -14.91 -4.86
C ARG A 167 -8.39 -13.79 -4.77
N ASP A 168 -9.58 -14.09 -4.24
CA ASP A 168 -10.62 -13.08 -4.05
C ASP A 168 -10.28 -12.12 -2.90
N VAL A 169 -9.56 -12.60 -1.87
CA VAL A 169 -8.96 -11.77 -0.82
C VAL A 169 -7.45 -12.02 -0.81
N GLU A 170 -6.67 -10.95 -0.96
CA GLU A 170 -5.20 -10.98 -0.93
C GLU A 170 -4.68 -9.98 0.09
N VAL A 171 -3.66 -10.36 0.86
CA VAL A 171 -2.93 -9.42 1.70
C VAL A 171 -2.02 -8.56 0.85
N VAL A 172 -2.09 -7.25 1.05
CA VAL A 172 -1.27 -6.29 0.34
C VAL A 172 -0.38 -5.54 1.31
N VAL A 173 0.92 -5.61 1.04
CA VAL A 173 1.95 -4.91 1.78
C VAL A 173 2.54 -3.85 0.86
N ARG A 174 2.30 -2.58 1.18
CA ARG A 174 2.93 -1.44 0.51
C ARG A 174 4.09 -0.94 1.34
N ARG A 175 5.15 -0.50 0.67
CA ARG A 175 6.37 0.09 1.25
C ARG A 175 6.57 1.49 0.71
N SER A 176 6.98 2.43 1.56
CA SER A 176 7.34 3.78 1.14
C SER A 176 8.55 3.80 0.19
N ARG A 177 8.58 4.79 -0.72
CA ARG A 177 9.59 4.91 -1.79
C ARG A 177 10.59 6.03 -1.55
N ARG A 178 11.81 5.74 -1.09
CA ARG A 178 13.00 6.64 -1.06
C ARG A 178 12.85 7.98 -0.31
N TRP A 179 11.66 8.56 -0.22
CA TRP A 179 11.33 9.81 0.47
C TRP A 179 11.33 9.66 1.98
N ASP A 180 11.26 8.42 2.44
CA ASP A 180 11.33 7.98 3.83
C ASP A 180 12.77 7.82 4.33
N VAL A 181 13.75 7.70 3.43
CA VAL A 181 15.17 7.65 3.77
C VAL A 181 15.60 8.76 4.74
N PRO A 182 15.29 10.06 4.53
CA PRO A 182 15.65 11.09 5.49
C PRO A 182 15.00 10.92 6.88
N LEU A 183 13.86 10.23 6.98
CA LEU A 183 13.16 10.00 8.26
C LEU A 183 13.89 8.97 9.13
N PHE A 184 14.64 8.06 8.51
CA PHE A 184 15.36 6.97 9.15
C PHE A 184 16.89 7.13 9.05
N ALA A 185 17.38 8.22 8.47
CA ALA A 185 18.80 8.47 8.31
C ALA A 185 19.52 8.61 9.67
N ARG A 186 20.55 7.80 9.88
CA ARG A 186 21.41 7.88 11.08
C ARG A 186 22.35 9.07 10.92
N LYS A 187 22.65 9.80 12.02
CA LYS A 187 23.58 10.94 12.02
C LYS A 187 25.04 10.51 11.78
N ASP A 188 25.28 9.19 11.80
CA ASP A 188 26.56 8.53 11.94
C ASP A 188 26.90 7.62 10.72
N SER A 189 25.98 7.48 9.75
CA SER A 189 26.28 6.81 8.48
C SER A 189 26.58 7.86 7.41
N GLY A 190 27.86 8.12 7.16
CA GLY A 190 28.35 8.92 6.04
C GLY A 190 28.11 8.22 4.71
N SER A 191 26.85 8.12 4.28
CA SER A 191 26.50 7.75 2.92
C SER A 191 26.34 9.04 2.10
N GLU A 192 27.45 9.51 1.55
CA GLU A 192 27.43 10.35 0.35
C GLU A 192 26.79 9.54 -0.77
N ASP A 193 25.51 9.76 -1.07
CA ASP A 193 24.97 9.36 -2.37
C ASP A 193 23.94 10.38 -2.87
N MET A 194 24.49 11.28 -3.69
CA MET A 194 23.93 11.97 -4.86
C MET A 194 22.40 12.15 -4.96
N ARG A 195 21.91 13.25 -4.40
CA ARG A 195 21.28 14.36 -5.16
C ARG A 195 21.21 15.57 -4.23
N GLY A 196 21.80 16.67 -4.68
CA GLY A 196 22.03 17.88 -3.90
C GLY A 196 20.77 18.48 -3.29
N GLU A 197 21.01 19.26 -2.23
CA GLU A 197 20.05 19.96 -1.37
C GLU A 197 19.34 19.08 -0.33
N VAL A 198 20.14 18.44 0.52
CA VAL A 198 19.72 18.22 1.91
C VAL A 198 20.02 19.52 2.65
N GLU A 199 18.99 20.36 2.82
CA GLU A 199 19.02 21.39 3.86
C GLU A 199 19.47 20.72 5.16
N LYS A 200 20.51 21.25 5.77
CA LYS A 200 20.95 20.88 7.11
C LYS A 200 19.84 21.27 8.10
N GLN A 201 18.84 20.41 8.26
CA GLN A 201 17.95 20.48 9.40
C GLN A 201 18.56 19.64 10.52
N ASP A 202 19.28 20.32 11.40
CA ASP A 202 19.63 19.84 12.72
C ASP A 202 18.32 19.59 13.51
N GLY A 203 17.98 18.32 13.79
CA GLY A 203 17.06 18.00 14.90
C GLY A 203 15.98 16.95 14.71
N VAL A 204 15.65 16.48 13.50
CA VAL A 204 14.42 15.66 13.35
C VAL A 204 14.69 14.16 13.49
N LYS A 205 14.72 13.64 14.73
CA LYS A 205 14.54 12.20 14.98
C LYS A 205 13.17 12.00 15.62
N GLU A 206 12.23 11.49 14.82
CA GLU A 206 10.89 11.07 15.23
C GLU A 206 9.88 12.20 15.54
N GLU A 207 10.17 13.48 15.28
CA GLU A 207 9.14 14.55 15.43
C GLU A 207 7.92 14.28 14.53
N TRP A 208 8.15 13.75 13.32
CA TRP A 208 7.10 13.33 12.41
C TRP A 208 6.20 12.22 12.98
N LEU A 209 6.70 11.40 13.94
CA LEU A 209 5.88 10.44 14.69
C LEU A 209 5.05 11.14 15.76
N GLN A 210 5.57 12.21 16.38
CA GLN A 210 4.86 12.99 17.40
C GLN A 210 3.77 13.89 16.80
N GLU A 211 4.03 14.48 15.63
CA GLU A 211 3.02 15.23 14.86
C GLU A 211 1.83 14.33 14.45
N GLY A 212 2.08 13.02 14.34
CA GLY A 212 1.07 12.04 14.02
C GLY A 212 0.24 12.42 12.79
N LYS A 213 -1.09 12.31 12.90
CA LYS A 213 -2.02 12.61 11.78
C LYS A 213 -2.02 14.08 11.35
N GLU A 214 -1.59 14.98 12.21
CA GLU A 214 -1.57 16.41 11.91
C GLU A 214 -0.34 16.83 11.10
N GLY A 215 0.70 15.99 11.14
CA GLY A 215 1.93 16.21 10.41
C GLY A 215 1.74 16.23 8.90
N LYS A 216 2.56 17.05 8.23
CA LYS A 216 2.54 17.19 6.75
C LYS A 216 2.70 15.85 6.04
N LEU A 217 3.59 15.00 6.55
CA LEU A 217 3.85 13.67 6.01
C LEU A 217 2.60 12.78 6.01
N PHE A 218 1.84 12.78 7.10
CA PHE A 218 0.63 11.97 7.19
C PHE A 218 -0.46 12.50 6.28
N ARG A 219 -0.70 13.82 6.30
CA ARG A 219 -1.72 14.47 5.45
C ARG A 219 -1.47 14.30 3.96
N GLU A 220 -0.22 14.42 3.52
CA GLU A 220 0.09 14.39 2.09
C GLU A 220 0.35 12.98 1.55
N ARG A 221 0.84 12.03 2.37
CA ARG A 221 1.31 10.72 1.87
C ARG A 221 0.65 9.50 2.49
N VAL A 222 0.38 9.51 3.80
CA VAL A 222 -0.14 8.34 4.50
C VAL A 222 -1.66 8.28 4.46
N LEU A 223 -2.33 9.37 4.85
CA LEU A 223 -3.79 9.48 4.90
C LEU A 223 -4.45 9.21 3.53
N PRO A 224 -3.98 9.80 2.41
CA PRO A 224 -4.54 9.48 1.08
C PRO A 224 -4.34 8.01 0.69
N ALA A 225 -3.26 7.38 1.17
CA ALA A 225 -2.95 5.99 0.84
C ALA A 225 -3.80 4.99 1.62
N VAL A 226 -4.25 5.33 2.84
CA VAL A 226 -5.09 4.48 3.71
C VAL A 226 -6.58 4.81 3.63
N ASP A 227 -6.97 5.79 2.81
CA ASP A 227 -8.37 6.17 2.62
C ASP A 227 -9.25 4.98 2.22
N LYS A 228 -10.41 4.85 2.86
CA LYS A 228 -11.32 3.71 2.68
C LYS A 228 -11.85 3.63 1.25
N GLY A 229 -12.18 4.77 0.65
CA GLY A 229 -12.64 4.85 -0.74
C GLY A 229 -11.53 4.42 -1.70
N TRP A 230 -10.32 4.91 -1.49
CA TRP A 230 -9.15 4.54 -2.28
C TRP A 230 -8.82 3.05 -2.21
N VAL A 231 -8.74 2.50 -0.99
CA VAL A 231 -8.39 1.09 -0.77
C VAL A 231 -9.46 0.14 -1.31
N LYS A 232 -10.76 0.51 -1.20
CA LYS A 232 -11.86 -0.33 -1.70
C LYS A 232 -11.95 -0.36 -3.22
N ASN A 233 -11.65 0.76 -3.89
CA ASN A 233 -11.88 0.92 -5.32
C ASN A 233 -10.71 0.46 -6.20
N LYS A 234 -9.50 0.39 -5.66
CA LYS A 234 -8.31 0.00 -6.41
C LYS A 234 -7.84 -1.39 -6.02
N THR A 235 -7.31 -2.12 -7.00
CA THR A 235 -6.54 -3.34 -6.72
C THR A 235 -5.12 -2.99 -6.31
N SER A 236 -4.48 -3.89 -5.57
CA SER A 236 -3.06 -3.82 -5.19
C SER A 236 -2.15 -3.27 -6.30
N TYR A 237 -2.22 -3.84 -7.50
CA TYR A 237 -1.33 -3.46 -8.61
C TYR A 237 -1.58 -2.03 -9.14
N GLN A 238 -2.80 -1.49 -8.96
CA GLN A 238 -3.15 -0.11 -9.34
C GLN A 238 -2.80 0.92 -8.26
N MET A 239 -2.32 0.47 -7.09
CA MET A 239 -1.90 1.34 -5.99
C MET A 239 -0.41 1.69 -6.02
N LEU A 240 0.32 1.29 -7.07
CA LEU A 240 1.68 1.75 -7.33
C LEU A 240 1.64 3.24 -7.71
N ASP A 241 2.33 4.08 -6.94
CA ASP A 241 2.40 5.52 -7.21
C ASP A 241 3.80 6.07 -6.89
N GLN A 242 3.97 7.40 -6.89
CA GLN A 242 5.27 8.03 -6.61
C GLN A 242 5.73 7.86 -5.16
N ASN A 243 4.81 7.59 -4.23
CA ASN A 243 5.06 7.50 -2.80
C ASN A 243 5.20 6.03 -2.33
N TRP A 244 4.50 5.10 -2.97
CA TRP A 244 4.30 3.74 -2.49
C TRP A 244 4.63 2.69 -3.57
N ASP A 245 5.40 1.69 -3.15
CA ASP A 245 5.68 0.47 -3.89
C ASP A 245 4.95 -0.72 -3.27
N LEU A 246 4.72 -1.77 -4.08
CA LEU A 246 4.31 -3.07 -3.58
C LEU A 246 5.52 -3.85 -3.10
N TYR A 247 5.46 -4.36 -1.88
CA TYR A 247 6.51 -5.20 -1.31
C TYR A 247 6.15 -6.67 -1.51
N PHE A 248 6.52 -7.22 -2.68
CA PHE A 248 6.12 -8.57 -3.09
C PHE A 248 6.61 -9.66 -2.14
N SER A 249 7.81 -9.57 -1.58
CA SER A 249 8.31 -10.56 -0.62
C SER A 249 7.42 -10.62 0.63
N GLY A 250 7.10 -9.47 1.22
CA GLY A 250 6.21 -9.41 2.38
C GLY A 250 4.78 -9.85 2.05
N MET A 251 4.30 -9.62 0.83
CA MET A 251 2.99 -10.15 0.39
C MET A 251 3.00 -11.68 0.31
N ILE A 252 4.07 -12.28 -0.21
CA ILE A 252 4.22 -13.74 -0.28
C ILE A 252 4.30 -14.33 1.13
N GLU A 253 5.10 -13.74 2.01
CA GLU A 253 5.28 -14.19 3.40
C GLU A 253 4.01 -14.05 4.22
N ALA A 254 3.33 -12.90 4.14
CA ALA A 254 2.03 -12.70 4.80
C ALA A 254 1.01 -13.75 4.35
N GLN A 255 0.97 -14.04 3.05
CA GLN A 255 0.06 -15.05 2.52
C GLN A 255 0.46 -16.46 2.97
N ALA A 256 1.76 -16.77 3.03
CA ALA A 256 2.25 -18.05 3.53
C ALA A 256 1.89 -18.25 5.01
N LEU A 257 1.99 -17.22 5.85
CA LEU A 257 1.61 -17.28 7.26
C LEU A 257 0.10 -17.50 7.46
N ILE A 258 -0.74 -16.97 6.56
CA ILE A 258 -2.18 -17.27 6.54
C ILE A 258 -2.42 -18.72 6.10
N ASP A 259 -1.73 -19.16 5.05
CA ASP A 259 -1.88 -20.53 4.52
C ASP A 259 -1.40 -21.59 5.52
N GLU A 260 -0.43 -21.24 6.38
CA GLU A 260 0.06 -22.04 7.50
C GLU A 260 -0.80 -21.93 8.77
N GLU A 261 -1.91 -21.18 8.74
CA GLU A 261 -2.81 -20.92 9.87
C GLU A 261 -2.12 -20.28 11.10
N LYS A 262 -0.94 -19.67 10.91
CA LYS A 262 -0.24 -18.92 11.97
C LYS A 262 -0.85 -17.55 12.21
N ASN A 263 -1.44 -16.97 11.16
CA ASN A 263 -2.14 -15.70 11.20
C ASN A 263 -3.51 -15.81 10.55
N LYS A 264 -4.46 -14.98 11.01
CA LYS A 264 -5.75 -14.84 10.36
C LYS A 264 -5.67 -13.76 9.29
N THR A 265 -6.52 -13.86 8.28
CA THR A 265 -6.65 -12.81 7.26
C THR A 265 -7.03 -11.46 7.87
N GLU A 266 -7.78 -11.47 8.97
CA GLU A 266 -8.21 -10.25 9.66
C GLU A 266 -7.07 -9.49 10.34
N ASP A 267 -5.96 -10.16 10.65
CA ASP A 267 -4.78 -9.54 11.28
C ASP A 267 -4.10 -8.54 10.30
N PHE A 268 -4.38 -8.67 9.00
CA PHE A 268 -3.83 -7.83 7.93
C PHE A 268 -4.80 -6.76 7.43
N ARG A 269 -5.80 -6.38 8.24
CA ARG A 269 -6.67 -5.21 7.97
C ARG A 269 -5.86 -3.92 7.84
N THR A 270 -6.49 -2.89 7.26
CA THR A 270 -5.86 -1.62 6.89
C THR A 270 -5.10 -1.00 8.07
N SER A 271 -3.77 -1.06 8.04
CA SER A 271 -2.91 -0.64 9.14
C SER A 271 -1.60 -0.07 8.62
N VAL A 272 -1.02 0.88 9.35
CA VAL A 272 0.31 1.45 9.06
C VAL A 272 1.31 0.90 10.06
N LEU A 273 2.44 0.40 9.58
CA LEU A 273 3.52 -0.13 10.40
C LEU A 273 4.77 0.72 10.27
N VAL A 274 5.46 0.89 11.39
CA VAL A 274 6.73 1.60 11.47
C VAL A 274 7.62 0.92 12.51
N HIS A 275 8.91 0.81 12.20
CA HIS A 275 9.89 0.36 13.18
C HIS A 275 10.68 1.55 13.72
N THR A 276 10.80 1.63 15.04
CA THR A 276 11.60 2.64 15.75
C THR A 276 12.67 1.95 16.61
N GLU A 277 13.83 2.57 16.80
CA GLU A 277 14.86 2.00 17.70
C GLU A 277 14.39 2.01 19.16
N LYS A 278 13.54 2.98 19.53
CA LYS A 278 13.08 3.20 20.90
C LYS A 278 11.95 2.27 21.33
N TRP A 279 10.96 2.06 20.46
CA TRP A 279 9.75 1.30 20.80
C TRP A 279 9.59 0.00 20.00
N GLY A 280 10.50 -0.28 19.05
CA GLY A 280 10.39 -1.41 18.14
C GLY A 280 9.30 -1.19 17.10
N TRP A 281 8.60 -2.27 16.73
CA TRP A 281 7.48 -2.22 15.78
C TRP A 281 6.24 -1.59 16.40
N LEU A 282 5.78 -0.53 15.76
CA LEU A 282 4.55 0.18 16.08
C LEU A 282 3.54 -0.02 14.95
N ILE A 283 2.27 -0.10 15.33
CA ILE A 283 1.12 -0.23 14.43
C ILE A 283 0.13 0.90 14.68
N TRP A 284 -0.42 1.43 13.59
CA TRP A 284 -1.60 2.26 13.60
C TRP A 284 -2.72 1.53 12.86
N GLU A 285 -3.71 1.08 13.62
CA GLU A 285 -4.87 0.32 13.12
C GLU A 285 -5.92 1.27 12.53
N VAL A 286 -5.68 1.75 11.31
CA VAL A 286 -6.57 2.68 10.60
C VAL A 286 -7.98 2.12 10.46
N TRP A 287 -8.11 0.80 10.27
CA TRP A 287 -9.40 0.13 10.13
C TRP A 287 -10.33 0.34 11.34
N ARG A 288 -9.79 0.38 12.58
CA ARG A 288 -10.63 0.62 13.77
C ARG A 288 -11.22 2.01 13.76
N GLU A 289 -10.40 3.02 13.47
CA GLU A 289 -10.85 4.40 13.43
C GLU A 289 -11.85 4.65 12.29
N GLN A 290 -11.71 3.94 11.17
CA GLN A 290 -12.65 4.00 10.06
C GLN A 290 -13.98 3.28 10.35
N GLU A 291 -13.99 2.28 11.23
CA GLU A 291 -15.21 1.61 11.68
C GLU A 291 -15.89 2.42 12.79
N GLU A 292 -15.13 2.79 13.82
CA GLU A 292 -15.57 3.65 14.92
C GLU A 292 -16.10 4.99 14.41
N GLY A 293 -15.42 5.64 13.46
CA GLY A 293 -15.84 6.92 12.88
C GLY A 293 -17.18 6.86 12.15
N VAL A 294 -17.50 5.74 11.49
CA VAL A 294 -18.79 5.55 10.80
C VAL A 294 -19.92 5.37 11.82
N GLU A 295 -19.69 4.59 12.88
CA GLU A 295 -20.66 4.42 13.96
C GLU A 295 -20.87 5.74 14.72
N ASP A 296 -19.80 6.49 14.98
CA ASP A 296 -19.84 7.80 15.62
C ASP A 296 -20.57 8.84 14.78
N GLU A 297 -20.31 8.90 13.47
CA GLU A 297 -21.02 9.81 12.55
C GLU A 297 -22.50 9.45 12.44
N GLY A 298 -22.85 8.17 12.33
CA GLY A 298 -24.24 7.71 12.33
C GLY A 298 -24.96 8.11 13.62
N THR A 299 -24.31 7.92 14.77
CA THR A 299 -24.84 8.29 16.09
C THR A 299 -24.96 9.81 16.25
N LYS A 300 -23.96 10.58 15.80
CA LYS A 300 -23.98 12.05 15.80
C LYS A 300 -25.09 12.60 14.91
N LYS A 301 -25.28 12.05 13.71
CA LYS A 301 -26.39 12.42 12.81
C LYS A 301 -27.74 12.13 13.47
N LEU A 302 -27.90 10.96 14.09
CA LEU A 302 -29.12 10.58 14.80
C LEU A 302 -29.41 11.52 15.98
N GLN A 303 -28.40 11.90 16.75
CA GLN A 303 -28.51 12.89 17.82
C GLN A 303 -28.88 14.27 17.30
N LEU A 304 -28.31 14.70 16.17
CA LEU A 304 -28.59 16.00 15.55
C LEU A 304 -30.04 16.10 15.05
N ILE A 305 -30.56 15.03 14.45
CA ILE A 305 -31.97 14.90 14.06
C ILE A 305 -32.87 14.99 15.30
N LYS A 306 -32.54 14.22 16.35
CA LYS A 306 -33.29 14.25 17.62
C LYS A 306 -33.32 15.66 18.21
N MET A 307 -32.17 16.33 18.33
CA MET A 307 -32.08 17.68 18.88
C MET A 307 -32.90 18.70 18.10
N LYS A 308 -32.88 18.64 16.76
CA LYS A 308 -33.69 19.55 15.92
C LYS A 308 -35.19 19.31 16.10
N LEU A 309 -35.62 18.05 16.12
CA LEU A 309 -37.04 17.71 16.34
C LEU A 309 -37.50 18.09 17.75
N THR A 310 -36.66 17.92 18.77
CA THR A 310 -36.94 18.38 20.14
C THR A 310 -36.99 19.91 20.22
N ALA A 311 -36.11 20.64 19.52
CA ALA A 311 -36.15 22.11 19.46
C ALA A 311 -37.43 22.65 18.81
N MET A 312 -38.01 21.89 17.86
CA MET A 312 -39.30 22.18 17.25
C MET A 312 -40.50 21.72 18.11
N GLY A 313 -40.25 21.11 19.29
CA GLY A 313 -41.28 20.56 20.17
C GLY A 313 -41.94 19.27 19.66
N LYS A 314 -41.35 18.63 18.65
CA LYS A 314 -41.93 17.48 17.92
C LYS A 314 -41.06 16.22 18.04
N GLU A 315 -40.59 15.92 19.25
CA GLU A 315 -39.76 14.74 19.52
C GLU A 315 -40.48 13.42 19.21
N ASN A 316 -41.81 13.41 19.24
CA ASN A 316 -42.63 12.24 18.88
C ASN A 316 -42.37 11.75 17.44
N LEU A 317 -42.07 12.67 16.50
CA LEU A 317 -41.73 12.33 15.12
C LEU A 317 -40.44 11.52 15.00
N PHE A 318 -39.49 11.75 15.91
CA PHE A 318 -38.23 11.01 15.93
C PHE A 318 -38.46 9.53 16.26
N PHE A 319 -39.27 9.25 17.28
CA PHE A 319 -39.60 7.88 17.68
C PHE A 319 -40.46 7.18 16.64
N ARG A 320 -41.44 7.89 16.07
CA ARG A 320 -42.27 7.38 14.97
C ARG A 320 -41.46 7.02 13.74
N TRP A 321 -40.53 7.88 13.36
CA TRP A 321 -39.61 7.61 12.26
C TRP A 321 -38.76 6.36 12.51
N ILE A 322 -38.14 6.23 13.69
CA ILE A 322 -37.37 5.03 14.06
C ILE A 322 -38.25 3.78 14.03
N GLU A 323 -39.48 3.86 14.54
CA GLU A 323 -40.43 2.76 14.52
C GLU A 323 -40.76 2.31 13.10
N ILE A 324 -41.04 3.25 12.18
CA ILE A 324 -41.32 2.95 10.77
C ILE A 324 -40.12 2.27 10.12
N VAL A 325 -38.91 2.82 10.29
CA VAL A 325 -37.68 2.24 9.72
C VAL A 325 -37.42 0.85 10.29
N GLN A 326 -37.54 0.65 11.60
CA GLN A 326 -37.35 -0.64 12.26
C GLN A 326 -38.40 -1.67 11.84
N SER A 327 -39.66 -1.25 11.65
CA SER A 327 -40.76 -2.12 11.22
C SER A 327 -40.59 -2.61 9.77
N GLU A 328 -40.05 -1.79 8.88
CA GLU A 328 -39.81 -2.17 7.49
C GLU A 328 -38.52 -3.00 7.34
N THR A 329 -37.52 -2.75 8.19
CA THR A 329 -36.24 -3.50 8.20
C THR A 329 -36.38 -4.87 8.86
N SER A 330 -37.28 -5.04 9.83
CA SER A 330 -37.51 -6.32 10.52
C SER A 330 -38.42 -7.30 9.75
N GLN A 331 -39.02 -6.87 8.64
CA GLN A 331 -39.80 -7.76 7.78
C GLN A 331 -38.92 -8.76 7.04
N PRO A 332 -39.37 -10.02 6.87
CA PRO A 332 -38.62 -11.00 6.09
C PRO A 332 -38.43 -10.56 4.63
N GLY A 333 -37.19 -10.68 4.14
CA GLY A 333 -36.79 -10.34 2.78
C GLY A 333 -35.88 -9.11 2.67
N PRO A 334 -35.22 -8.90 1.52
CA PRO A 334 -34.31 -7.77 1.31
C PRO A 334 -35.05 -6.42 1.37
N PHE A 335 -34.41 -5.41 1.95
CA PHE A 335 -34.92 -4.04 2.00
C PHE A 335 -34.77 -3.38 0.62
N THR A 336 -35.73 -3.65 -0.26
CA THR A 336 -35.72 -3.23 -1.66
C THR A 336 -36.04 -1.74 -1.82
N VAL A 337 -35.63 -1.17 -2.96
CA VAL A 337 -35.88 0.25 -3.34
C VAL A 337 -37.37 0.61 -3.30
N GLU A 338 -38.26 -0.33 -3.61
CA GLU A 338 -39.71 -0.11 -3.52
C GLU A 338 -40.21 0.00 -2.07
N ARG A 339 -39.67 -0.82 -1.16
CA ARG A 339 -39.98 -0.72 0.28
C ARG A 339 -39.43 0.57 0.87
N GLN A 340 -38.24 0.99 0.45
CA GLN A 340 -37.67 2.29 0.82
C GLN A 340 -38.58 3.46 0.40
N LYS A 341 -39.04 3.48 -0.86
CA LYS A 341 -39.96 4.54 -1.33
C LYS A 341 -41.26 4.58 -0.51
N LYS A 342 -41.81 3.42 -0.16
CA LYS A 342 -43.00 3.34 0.70
C LYS A 342 -42.73 3.82 2.13
N ALA A 343 -41.57 3.49 2.70
CA ALA A 343 -41.16 3.96 4.02
C ALA A 343 -41.00 5.49 4.03
N VAL A 344 -40.30 6.06 3.03
CA VAL A 344 -40.14 7.53 2.89
C VAL A 344 -41.50 8.21 2.74
N GLN A 345 -42.42 7.66 1.95
CA GLN A 345 -43.76 8.22 1.81
C GLN A 345 -44.54 8.21 3.12
N LYS A 346 -44.47 7.12 3.91
CA LYS A 346 -45.10 7.07 5.25
C LYS A 346 -44.51 8.11 6.19
N ILE A 347 -43.18 8.22 6.25
CA ILE A 347 -42.50 9.20 7.10
C ILE A 347 -42.87 10.62 6.67
N ARG A 348 -42.90 10.90 5.36
CA ARG A 348 -43.31 12.19 4.81
C ARG A 348 -44.72 12.58 5.24
N MET A 349 -45.69 11.66 5.12
CA MET A 349 -47.07 11.91 5.55
C MET A 349 -47.14 12.22 7.05
N GLU A 350 -46.41 11.49 7.91
CA GLU A 350 -46.41 11.77 9.35
C GLU A 350 -45.74 13.12 9.70
N PHE A 351 -44.68 13.51 8.98
CA PHE A 351 -44.02 14.81 9.15
C PHE A 351 -44.95 15.96 8.71
N GLU A 352 -45.61 15.83 7.56
CA GLU A 352 -46.56 16.82 7.04
C GLU A 352 -47.81 16.94 7.93
N GLU A 353 -48.34 15.83 8.46
CA GLU A 353 -49.48 15.81 9.39
C GLU A 353 -49.16 16.54 10.70
N GLN A 354 -47.92 16.47 11.15
CA GLN A 354 -47.43 17.23 12.31
C GLN A 354 -46.96 18.64 11.95
N GLY A 355 -47.14 19.10 10.72
CA GLY A 355 -46.79 20.44 10.26
C GLY A 355 -45.28 20.72 10.22
N VAL A 356 -44.46 19.70 9.92
CA VAL A 356 -43.03 19.86 9.58
C VAL A 356 -42.89 19.65 8.09
N GLU A 357 -42.38 20.64 7.36
CA GLU A 357 -42.07 20.45 5.94
C GLU A 357 -40.90 19.47 5.81
N PHE A 358 -41.20 18.28 5.27
CA PHE A 358 -40.28 17.16 5.24
C PHE A 358 -39.03 17.50 4.41
N GLU A 359 -39.22 18.07 3.23
CA GLU A 359 -38.13 18.50 2.35
C GLU A 359 -37.20 19.53 3.01
N GLU A 360 -37.76 20.60 3.60
CA GLU A 360 -36.98 21.67 4.24
C GLU A 360 -36.21 21.16 5.47
N PHE A 361 -36.82 20.27 6.25
CA PHE A 361 -36.17 19.67 7.42
C PHE A 361 -34.95 18.85 7.02
N TRP A 362 -35.09 17.99 6.01
CA TRP A 362 -34.01 17.10 5.58
C TRP A 362 -32.94 17.80 4.76
N GLU A 363 -33.29 18.82 3.97
CA GLU A 363 -32.32 19.69 3.30
C GLU A 363 -31.39 20.37 4.31
N ASN A 364 -31.92 20.81 5.45
CA ASN A 364 -31.15 21.40 6.54
C ASN A 364 -30.30 20.40 7.35
N VAL A 365 -30.53 19.09 7.22
CA VAL A 365 -29.83 18.03 7.99
C VAL A 365 -28.77 17.31 7.14
N GLY A 366 -28.85 17.37 5.82
CA GLY A 366 -27.89 16.73 4.91
C GLY A 366 -28.51 15.97 3.73
N GLY A 367 -29.78 16.25 3.40
CA GLY A 367 -30.54 15.62 2.33
C GLY A 367 -31.21 14.29 2.71
N VAL A 368 -32.25 13.93 1.95
CA VAL A 368 -33.04 12.69 2.14
C VAL A 368 -32.19 11.43 1.96
N GLU A 369 -31.13 11.50 1.14
CA GLU A 369 -30.18 10.39 0.94
C GLU A 369 -29.30 10.12 2.16
N SER A 370 -29.18 11.07 3.10
CA SER A 370 -28.42 10.91 4.34
C SER A 370 -29.28 10.40 5.51
N MET A 371 -30.50 9.90 5.27
CA MET A 371 -31.34 9.32 6.32
C MET A 371 -30.72 8.05 6.91
N PRO A 372 -30.38 8.05 8.22
CA PRO A 372 -29.89 6.85 8.89
C PRO A 372 -30.89 5.70 8.77
N GLY A 373 -30.42 4.50 8.42
CA GLY A 373 -31.27 3.30 8.27
C GLY A 373 -31.96 3.13 6.92
N MET A 374 -31.79 4.08 5.99
CA MET A 374 -32.30 4.01 4.61
C MET A 374 -31.20 3.67 3.59
N GLU A 375 -29.98 3.42 4.05
CA GLU A 375 -28.84 3.04 3.21
C GLU A 375 -29.03 1.61 2.67
N ILE A 376 -28.66 1.40 1.40
CA ILE A 376 -28.61 0.07 0.81
C ILE A 376 -27.51 -0.70 1.55
N ALA A 377 -27.85 -1.81 2.20
CA ALA A 377 -26.85 -2.80 2.59
C ALA A 377 -26.20 -3.31 1.29
N ALA A 378 -25.04 -2.74 0.96
CA ALA A 378 -24.30 -3.02 -0.26
C ALA A 378 -23.63 -4.40 -0.23
#